data_AF-A0A1E5Q128-F1
#
_entry.id   AF-A0A1E5Q128-F1
#
_cell.length_a   1.000
_cell.length_b   1.000
_cell.length_c   1.000
_cell.angle_alpha   90.00
_cell.angle_beta   90.00
_cell.angle_gamma   90.00
#
_symmetry.space_group_name_H-M   'P 1'
#
loop_
_entity.id
_entity.type
_entity.pdbx_description
1 polymer ?
#
loop_
_entity_poly.entity_id
_entity_poly.type
_entity_poly.pdbx_seq_one_letter_code
_entity_poly.pdbx_strand_id
1 'polypeptide(L)'
;MEKDEIWTSDEYGKSHEGRVGTLLEDGSSPKPVYFDSNSGGFGWEVCHWSVYDGGTYPQRPQAHALQAECSCGWRGERRIVNWTAVGDLPLREHGWETAGECQDDWDRHITAIDATTIPLPAELETLLEAVAEAIERLGQDAPAAALKAARSLELIAGRTAHGPARDARGQDPEKVAAALGLNVDDSRALLARYGGWSQYG
;
A
#
# COMPACT_ATOMS: atom_id res chain seq x y z
N MET A 1 15.59 6.25 -13.65
CA MET A 1 14.47 7.22 -13.61
C MET A 1 13.51 6.70 -12.56
N GLU A 2 13.40 7.41 -11.45
CA GLU A 2 12.79 6.89 -10.22
C GLU A 2 11.29 7.09 -10.28
N LYS A 3 10.54 5.99 -10.19
CA LYS A 3 9.08 6.00 -10.04
C LYS A 3 8.78 6.18 -8.56
N ASP A 4 7.63 6.74 -8.26
CA ASP A 4 7.15 6.83 -6.88
C ASP A 4 7.15 5.43 -6.24
N GLU A 5 7.87 5.30 -5.14
CA GLU A 5 7.95 4.06 -4.36
C GLU A 5 6.69 3.99 -3.51
N ILE A 6 5.84 3.02 -3.85
CA ILE A 6 4.58 2.77 -3.17
C ILE A 6 4.63 1.40 -2.49
N TRP A 7 4.02 1.32 -1.32
CA TRP A 7 3.89 0.11 -0.53
C TRP A 7 2.41 -0.26 -0.44
N THR A 8 2.10 -1.54 -0.55
CA THR A 8 0.74 -2.07 -0.44
C THR A 8 0.78 -3.37 0.33
N SER A 9 -0.25 -3.66 1.12
CA SER A 9 -0.46 -4.99 1.68
C SER A 9 -1.37 -5.81 0.76
N ASP A 10 -1.23 -7.12 0.76
CA ASP A 10 -2.11 -8.00 -0.01
C ASP A 10 -3.56 -7.94 0.49
N GLU A 11 -3.75 -7.78 1.81
CA GLU A 11 -5.06 -7.75 2.48
C GLU A 11 -5.83 -6.45 2.21
N TYR A 12 -5.14 -5.30 2.27
CA TYR A 12 -5.79 -3.97 2.27
C TYR A 12 -5.53 -3.16 0.99
N GLY A 13 -4.55 -3.56 0.17
CA GLY A 13 -4.27 -2.97 -1.12
C GLY A 13 -4.19 -1.43 -1.08
N LYS A 14 -5.00 -0.78 -1.91
CA LYS A 14 -5.00 0.69 -2.08
C LYS A 14 -5.64 1.46 -0.94
N SER A 15 -6.44 0.80 -0.10
CA SER A 15 -7.03 1.42 1.09
C SER A 15 -5.97 1.90 2.08
N HIS A 16 -4.80 1.26 2.05
CA HIS A 16 -3.66 1.62 2.88
C HIS A 16 -2.35 1.74 2.09
N GLU A 17 -2.41 2.21 0.84
CA GLU A 17 -1.21 2.49 0.03
C GLU A 17 -0.28 3.44 0.81
N GLY A 18 0.94 2.96 1.04
CA GLY A 18 2.00 3.65 1.76
C GLY A 18 3.02 4.26 0.82
N ARG A 19 3.75 5.27 1.30
CA ARG A 19 4.95 5.81 0.65
C ARG A 19 5.79 6.60 1.65
N VAL A 20 7.01 6.92 1.26
CA VAL A 20 7.78 7.98 1.92
C VAL A 20 7.25 9.35 1.47
N GLY A 21 6.66 10.09 2.42
CA GLY A 21 6.35 11.50 2.28
C GLY A 21 7.55 12.38 2.59
N THR A 22 7.61 13.54 1.93
CA THR A 22 8.61 14.58 2.18
C THR A 22 7.95 15.79 2.81
N LEU A 23 8.61 16.40 3.81
CA LEU A 23 8.19 17.66 4.42
C LEU A 23 9.24 18.73 4.24
N LEU A 24 8.79 19.95 3.94
CA LEU A 24 9.60 21.15 3.96
C LEU A 24 9.80 21.66 5.40
N GLU A 25 10.63 22.69 5.55
CA GLU A 25 10.94 23.29 6.87
C GLU A 25 9.68 23.78 7.59
N ASP A 26 8.75 24.37 6.85
CA ASP A 26 7.45 24.81 7.34
C ASP A 26 6.45 23.67 7.64
N GLY A 27 6.85 22.42 7.40
CA GLY A 27 6.03 21.23 7.62
C GLY A 27 5.04 20.92 6.51
N SER A 28 5.05 21.65 5.39
CA SER A 28 4.22 21.35 4.22
C SER A 28 4.82 20.24 3.35
N SER A 29 3.97 19.52 2.63
CA SER A 29 4.41 18.56 1.61
C SER A 29 4.75 19.31 0.31
N PRO A 30 5.92 19.08 -0.32
CA PRO A 30 6.27 19.74 -1.55
C PRO A 30 5.41 19.27 -2.72
N LYS A 31 5.31 20.10 -3.77
CA LYS A 31 4.71 19.70 -5.03
C LYS A 31 5.60 18.66 -5.75
N PRO A 32 5.04 17.89 -6.69
CA PRO A 32 5.83 17.03 -7.56
C PRO A 32 6.92 17.83 -8.30
N VAL A 33 8.09 17.23 -8.50
CA VAL A 33 9.19 17.83 -9.27
C VAL A 33 9.02 17.45 -10.74
N TYR A 34 8.98 18.45 -11.62
CA TYR A 34 8.91 18.24 -13.07
C TYR A 34 10.31 18.05 -13.67
N PHE A 35 10.48 16.99 -14.45
CA PHE A 35 11.67 16.74 -15.25
C PHE A 35 11.31 16.77 -16.74
N ASP A 36 12.09 17.54 -17.51
CA ASP A 36 11.91 17.63 -18.95
C ASP A 36 12.49 16.39 -19.66
N SER A 37 11.80 15.93 -20.70
CA SER A 37 12.28 14.87 -21.57
C SER A 37 13.02 15.47 -22.74
N ASN A 38 14.34 15.27 -22.79
CA ASN A 38 15.20 15.82 -23.83
C ASN A 38 14.95 15.25 -25.25
N SER A 39 13.94 14.37 -25.41
CA SER A 39 13.70 13.58 -26.64
C SER A 39 12.24 13.63 -27.14
N GLY A 40 11.36 14.45 -26.56
CA GLY A 40 9.98 14.63 -27.01
C GLY A 40 9.16 15.54 -26.08
N GLY A 41 8.10 16.18 -26.57
CA GLY A 41 7.33 17.23 -25.87
C GLY A 41 6.49 16.80 -24.66
N PHE A 42 6.92 15.78 -23.92
CA PHE A 42 6.29 15.29 -22.69
C PHE A 42 7.34 15.19 -21.59
N GLY A 43 7.23 16.01 -20.53
CA GLY A 43 7.97 15.77 -19.29
C GLY A 43 7.17 14.92 -18.30
N TRP A 44 7.77 14.63 -17.15
CA TRP A 44 7.15 13.82 -16.09
C TRP A 44 7.32 14.48 -14.73
N GLU A 45 6.31 14.27 -13.87
CA GLU A 45 6.30 14.71 -12.48
C GLU A 45 6.68 13.54 -11.56
N VAL A 46 7.49 13.82 -10.53
CA VAL A 46 7.99 12.82 -9.57
C VAL A 46 7.75 13.31 -8.14
N CYS A 47 7.20 12.44 -7.29
CA CYS A 47 7.04 12.68 -5.85
C CYS A 47 8.02 11.87 -5.00
N HIS A 48 8.87 11.05 -5.62
CA HIS A 48 9.84 10.23 -4.92
C HIS A 48 10.76 11.06 -4.01
N TRP A 49 10.83 10.70 -2.74
CA TRP A 49 11.50 11.47 -1.69
C TRP A 49 12.95 11.87 -2.02
N SER A 50 13.68 11.02 -2.75
CA SER A 50 15.08 11.26 -3.13
C SER A 50 15.28 12.50 -4.01
N VAL A 51 14.25 12.96 -4.73
CA VAL A 51 14.39 14.08 -5.66
C VAL A 51 14.42 15.43 -4.95
N TYR A 52 14.05 15.48 -3.68
CA TYR A 52 13.97 16.71 -2.89
C TYR A 52 15.30 17.05 -2.21
N ASP A 53 16.34 17.24 -3.01
CA ASP A 53 17.73 17.48 -2.58
C ASP A 53 18.20 18.94 -2.65
N GLY A 54 17.33 19.87 -3.05
CA GLY A 54 17.70 21.27 -3.25
C GLY A 54 18.43 21.57 -4.57
N GLY A 55 18.48 20.61 -5.50
CA GLY A 55 19.11 20.79 -6.81
C GLY A 55 18.51 21.93 -7.63
N THR A 56 19.34 22.55 -8.47
CA THR A 56 18.97 23.74 -9.27
C THR A 56 18.59 23.42 -10.73
N TYR A 57 18.86 22.21 -11.22
CA TYR A 57 18.47 21.78 -12.56
C TYR A 57 17.97 20.31 -12.56
N PRO A 58 16.64 20.07 -12.64
CA PRO A 58 15.59 21.06 -12.44
C PRO A 58 15.58 21.62 -11.02
N GLN A 59 15.08 22.85 -10.85
CA GLN A 59 14.90 23.47 -9.53
C GLN A 59 13.91 22.65 -8.72
N ARG A 60 14.35 22.22 -7.53
CA ARG A 60 13.52 21.45 -6.60
C ARG A 60 13.84 21.83 -5.15
N PRO A 61 12.86 21.75 -4.24
CA PRO A 61 13.10 22.11 -2.85
C PRO A 61 13.96 21.04 -2.16
N GLN A 62 14.58 21.45 -1.06
CA GLN A 62 15.33 20.56 -0.18
C GLN A 62 14.39 20.03 0.91
N ALA A 63 14.31 18.72 1.07
CA ALA A 63 13.52 18.07 2.12
C ALA A 63 14.05 18.47 3.50
N HIS A 64 13.19 18.90 4.42
CA HIS A 64 13.57 19.07 5.82
C HIS A 64 13.43 17.75 6.60
N ALA A 65 12.41 16.97 6.28
CA ALA A 65 12.17 15.68 6.92
C ALA A 65 11.51 14.68 5.98
N LEU A 66 11.68 13.40 6.30
CA LEU A 66 10.94 12.29 5.71
C LEU A 66 9.97 11.71 6.75
N GLN A 67 8.85 11.17 6.29
CA GLN A 67 7.91 10.42 7.13
C GLN A 67 7.13 9.42 6.29
N ALA A 68 6.60 8.37 6.92
CA ALA A 68 5.61 7.53 6.26
C ALA A 68 4.31 8.30 6.02
N GLU A 69 3.68 8.10 4.86
CA GLU A 69 2.33 8.55 4.56
C GLU A 69 1.49 7.36 4.09
N CYS A 70 0.24 7.29 4.53
CA CYS A 70 -0.73 6.30 4.07
C CYS A 70 -1.93 6.99 3.41
N SER A 71 -2.50 6.37 2.37
CA SER A 71 -3.68 6.88 1.65
C SER A 71 -4.90 7.09 2.55
N CYS A 72 -4.98 6.39 3.68
CA CYS A 72 -6.01 6.58 4.71
C CYS A 72 -5.85 7.88 5.52
N GLY A 73 -4.76 8.64 5.31
CA GLY A 73 -4.44 9.89 6.00
C GLY A 73 -3.52 9.75 7.21
N TRP A 74 -3.16 8.51 7.59
CA TRP A 74 -2.17 8.27 8.64
C TRP A 74 -0.76 8.74 8.23
N ARG A 75 -0.01 9.22 9.23
CA ARG A 75 1.36 9.73 9.08
C ARG A 75 2.25 9.11 10.16
N GLY A 76 3.42 8.63 9.72
CA GLY A 76 4.45 8.06 10.60
C GLY A 76 5.26 9.12 11.34
N GLU A 77 6.34 8.67 11.98
CA GLU A 77 7.26 9.53 12.69
C GLU A 77 8.05 10.42 11.71
N ARG A 78 8.15 11.71 12.05
CA ARG A 78 8.92 12.68 11.27
C ARG A 78 10.40 12.56 11.59
N ARG A 79 11.20 12.24 10.58
CA ARG A 79 12.65 12.08 10.68
C ARG A 79 13.36 13.20 9.94
N ILE A 80 14.10 14.03 10.68
CA ILE A 80 14.82 15.18 10.11
C ILE A 80 15.98 14.68 9.24
N VAL A 81 16.09 15.23 8.03
CA VAL A 81 17.21 14.90 7.13
C VAL A 81 18.46 15.63 7.62
N ASN A 82 19.51 14.87 7.94
CA ASN A 82 20.80 15.44 8.31
C ASN A 82 21.61 15.79 7.06
N TRP A 83 21.35 16.97 6.47
CA TRP A 83 22.05 17.44 5.28
C TRP A 83 23.56 17.59 5.44
N THR A 84 24.04 17.83 6.66
CA THR A 84 25.48 17.85 6.94
C THR A 84 26.11 16.47 6.76
N ALA A 85 25.39 15.39 7.10
CA ALA A 85 25.84 14.02 6.88
C ALA A 85 25.67 13.56 5.43
N VAL A 86 24.67 14.09 4.71
CA VAL A 86 24.45 13.81 3.28
C VAL A 86 25.60 14.35 2.42
N GLY A 87 26.10 15.55 2.73
CA GLY A 87 27.20 16.16 1.99
C GLY A 87 26.88 16.33 0.49
N ASP A 88 27.81 15.92 -0.37
CA ASP A 88 27.67 16.02 -1.84
C ASP A 88 27.04 14.77 -2.48
N LEU A 89 26.71 13.75 -1.68
CA LEU A 89 26.13 12.51 -2.19
C LEU A 89 24.62 12.67 -2.43
N PRO A 90 24.04 11.93 -3.40
CA PRO A 90 22.60 11.98 -3.64
C PRO A 90 21.81 11.64 -2.38
N LEU A 91 20.70 12.36 -2.13
CA LEU A 91 19.82 12.09 -0.98
C LEU A 91 19.41 10.62 -0.91
N ARG A 92 19.26 9.94 -2.05
CA ARG A 92 18.93 8.52 -2.10
C ARG A 92 19.92 7.62 -1.37
N GLU A 93 21.22 7.90 -1.49
CA GLU A 93 22.26 7.03 -0.94
C GLU A 93 22.34 7.15 0.59
N HIS A 94 22.13 8.36 1.12
CA HIS A 94 22.14 8.61 2.56
C HIS A 94 20.79 8.44 3.25
N GLY A 95 19.70 8.72 2.55
CA GLY A 95 18.34 8.65 3.08
C GLY A 95 17.73 7.25 3.01
N TRP A 96 18.45 6.25 2.49
CA TRP A 96 17.93 4.89 2.36
C TRP A 96 17.52 4.29 3.71
N GLU A 97 18.35 4.47 4.75
CA GLU A 97 18.03 4.00 6.11
C GLU A 97 16.80 4.71 6.65
N THR A 98 16.73 6.05 6.56
CA THR A 98 15.57 6.84 6.96
C THR A 98 14.29 6.46 6.20
N ALA A 99 14.39 6.16 4.90
CA ALA A 99 13.28 5.69 4.08
C ALA A 99 12.82 4.30 4.49
N GLY A 100 13.75 3.39 4.81
CA GLY A 100 13.45 2.07 5.36
C GLY A 100 12.70 2.16 6.70
N GLU A 101 13.12 3.05 7.60
CA GLU A 101 12.40 3.27 8.86
C GLU A 101 10.99 3.85 8.64
N CYS A 102 10.76 4.62 7.57
CA CYS A 102 9.42 5.06 7.18
C CYS A 102 8.57 3.88 6.67
N GLN A 103 9.17 2.89 6.04
CA GLN A 103 8.46 1.67 5.68
C GLN A 103 8.10 0.85 6.93
N ASP A 104 9.02 0.70 7.89
CA ASP A 104 8.75 0.02 9.17
C ASP A 104 7.60 0.69 9.96
N ASP A 105 7.55 2.02 9.93
CA ASP A 105 6.43 2.82 10.44
C ASP A 105 5.10 2.41 9.78
N TRP A 106 5.09 2.31 8.45
CA TRP A 106 3.91 1.90 7.70
C TRP A 106 3.53 0.44 7.99
N ASP A 107 4.49 -0.48 8.08
CA ASP A 107 4.23 -1.89 8.43
C ASP A 107 3.58 -2.03 9.83
N ARG A 108 4.06 -1.23 10.79
CA ARG A 108 3.42 -1.14 12.13
C ARG A 108 2.01 -0.57 12.05
N HIS A 109 1.78 0.41 11.18
CA HIS A 109 0.45 0.94 10.93
C HIS A 109 -0.49 -0.12 10.34
N ILE A 110 -0.03 -0.90 9.34
CA ILE A 110 -0.82 -2.00 8.77
C ILE A 110 -1.16 -3.04 9.84
N THR A 111 -0.20 -3.42 10.69
CA THR A 111 -0.44 -4.33 11.82
C THR A 111 -1.48 -3.76 12.81
N ALA A 112 -1.45 -2.45 13.06
CA ALA A 112 -2.43 -1.80 13.93
C ALA A 112 -3.84 -1.77 13.30
N ILE A 113 -3.94 -1.60 11.98
CA ILE A 113 -5.21 -1.74 11.25
C ILE A 113 -5.76 -3.15 11.37
N ASP A 114 -4.92 -4.15 11.12
CA ASP A 114 -5.28 -5.57 11.19
C ASP A 114 -5.93 -5.94 12.52
N ALA A 115 -5.32 -5.50 13.63
CA ALA A 115 -5.84 -5.71 14.99
C ALA A 115 -7.20 -5.04 15.27
N THR A 116 -7.66 -4.12 14.41
CA THR A 116 -8.98 -3.46 14.53
C THR A 116 -10.04 -4.04 13.60
N THR A 117 -9.65 -4.92 12.67
CA THR A 117 -10.57 -5.59 11.76
C THR A 117 -11.32 -6.73 12.45
N ILE A 118 -12.33 -7.30 11.78
CA ILE A 118 -13.04 -8.48 12.30
C ILE A 118 -12.09 -9.69 12.27
N PRO A 119 -11.75 -10.28 13.44
CA PRO A 119 -10.91 -11.45 13.47
C PRO A 119 -11.67 -12.67 12.92
N LEU A 120 -10.94 -13.56 12.25
CA LEU A 120 -11.48 -14.86 11.90
C LEU A 120 -11.44 -15.79 13.13
N PRO A 121 -12.29 -16.81 13.20
CA PRO A 121 -12.12 -17.88 14.18
C PRO A 121 -10.76 -18.55 14.00
N ALA A 122 -10.02 -18.79 15.08
CA ALA A 122 -8.66 -19.34 15.04
C ALA A 122 -8.57 -20.66 14.26
N GLU A 123 -9.60 -21.51 14.34
CA GLU A 123 -9.65 -22.76 13.58
C GLU A 123 -9.71 -22.53 12.07
N LEU A 124 -10.34 -21.44 11.62
CA LEU A 124 -10.39 -21.06 10.22
C LEU A 124 -9.06 -20.48 9.75
N GLU A 125 -8.41 -19.64 10.57
CA GLU A 125 -7.07 -19.11 10.28
C GLU A 125 -6.06 -20.24 10.10
N THR A 126 -6.00 -21.17 11.06
CA THR A 126 -5.13 -22.36 10.98
C THR A 126 -5.42 -23.20 9.72
N LEU A 127 -6.70 -23.34 9.33
CA LEU A 127 -7.05 -24.09 8.13
C LEU A 127 -6.57 -23.38 6.84
N LEU A 128 -6.70 -22.05 6.78
CA LEU A 128 -6.25 -21.25 5.64
C LEU A 128 -4.72 -21.31 5.50
N GLU A 129 -3.98 -21.20 6.60
CA GLU A 129 -2.52 -21.37 6.66
C GLU A 129 -2.10 -22.76 6.15
N ALA A 130 -2.73 -23.82 6.67
CA ALA A 130 -2.42 -25.20 6.25
C ALA A 130 -2.70 -25.44 4.76
N VAL A 131 -3.73 -24.81 4.21
CA VAL A 131 -4.04 -24.86 2.78
C VAL A 131 -2.99 -24.11 1.96
N ALA A 132 -2.54 -22.93 2.41
CA ALA A 132 -1.48 -22.17 1.75
C ALA A 132 -0.17 -22.97 1.68
N GLU A 133 0.29 -23.51 2.82
CA GLU A 133 1.47 -24.37 2.90
C GLU A 133 1.36 -25.60 1.98
N ALA A 134 0.17 -26.21 1.92
CA ALA A 134 -0.08 -27.36 1.05
C ALA A 134 0.04 -26.99 -0.44
N ILE A 135 -0.45 -25.81 -0.85
CA ILE A 135 -0.34 -25.31 -2.23
C ILE A 135 1.11 -24.97 -2.58
N GLU A 136 1.84 -24.30 -1.70
CA GLU A 136 3.25 -23.97 -1.91
C GLU A 136 4.10 -25.23 -2.10
N ARG A 137 3.93 -26.22 -1.22
CA ARG A 137 4.61 -27.51 -1.34
C ARG A 137 4.21 -28.24 -2.63
N LEU A 138 2.92 -28.25 -2.98
CA LEU A 138 2.46 -28.83 -4.25
C LEU A 138 3.08 -28.13 -5.46
N GLY A 139 3.37 -26.83 -5.36
CA GLY A 139 4.01 -26.04 -6.40
C GLY A 139 5.44 -26.46 -6.69
N GLN A 140 6.15 -27.03 -5.72
CA GLN A 140 7.52 -27.52 -5.89
C GLN A 140 7.59 -28.72 -6.83
N ASP A 141 6.61 -29.64 -6.75
CA ASP A 141 6.59 -30.88 -7.52
C ASP A 141 5.64 -30.85 -8.74
N ALA A 142 4.54 -30.10 -8.63
CA ALA A 142 3.47 -30.07 -9.63
C ALA A 142 2.83 -28.67 -9.78
N PRO A 143 3.53 -27.71 -10.44
CA PRO A 143 3.06 -26.33 -10.57
C PRO A 143 1.63 -26.17 -11.12
N ALA A 144 1.25 -26.96 -12.13
CA ALA A 144 -0.10 -26.92 -12.69
C ALA A 144 -1.18 -27.42 -11.71
N ALA A 145 -0.84 -28.35 -10.82
CA ALA A 145 -1.75 -28.83 -9.78
C ALA A 145 -1.92 -27.78 -8.67
N ALA A 146 -0.84 -27.09 -8.27
CA ALA A 146 -0.90 -25.97 -7.34
C ALA A 146 -1.80 -24.84 -7.87
N LEU A 147 -1.65 -24.46 -9.15
CA LEU A 147 -2.52 -23.46 -9.77
C LEU A 147 -3.99 -23.90 -9.80
N LYS A 148 -4.26 -25.19 -10.05
CA LYS A 148 -5.62 -25.75 -9.99
C LYS A 148 -6.20 -25.69 -8.57
N ALA A 149 -5.39 -25.95 -7.54
CA ALA A 149 -5.80 -25.85 -6.15
C ALA A 149 -6.14 -24.39 -5.79
N ALA A 150 -5.28 -23.43 -6.15
CA ALA A 150 -5.54 -22.00 -5.97
C ALA A 150 -6.85 -21.57 -6.65
N ARG A 151 -7.07 -21.96 -7.91
CA ARG A 151 -8.33 -21.69 -8.62
C ARG A 151 -9.56 -22.31 -7.92
N SER A 152 -9.39 -23.46 -7.28
CA SER A 152 -10.49 -24.10 -6.54
C SER A 152 -10.87 -23.29 -5.30
N LEU A 153 -9.89 -22.69 -4.61
CA LEU A 153 -10.15 -21.78 -3.49
C LEU A 153 -10.90 -20.51 -3.93
N GLU A 154 -10.49 -19.89 -5.04
CA GLU A 154 -11.20 -18.74 -5.60
C GLU A 154 -12.68 -19.06 -5.88
N LEU A 155 -12.94 -20.25 -6.44
CA LEU A 155 -14.31 -20.70 -6.73
C LEU A 155 -15.12 -20.97 -5.46
N ILE A 156 -14.51 -21.56 -4.43
CA ILE A 156 -15.16 -21.79 -3.13
C ILE A 156 -15.50 -20.44 -2.52
N ALA A 157 -14.53 -19.52 -2.40
CA ALA A 157 -14.73 -18.19 -1.86
C ALA A 157 -15.83 -17.43 -2.63
N GLY A 158 -15.79 -17.44 -3.96
CA GLY A 158 -16.82 -16.82 -4.80
C GLY A 158 -18.24 -17.36 -4.54
N ARG A 159 -18.38 -18.66 -4.31
CA ARG A 159 -19.69 -19.30 -4.07
C ARG A 159 -20.20 -19.08 -2.66
N THR A 160 -19.32 -19.17 -1.66
CA THR A 160 -19.72 -19.08 -0.25
C THR A 160 -19.90 -17.64 0.22
N ALA A 161 -19.17 -16.67 -0.35
CA ALA A 161 -19.27 -15.26 0.03
C ALA A 161 -20.49 -14.54 -0.57
N HIS A 162 -21.22 -15.13 -1.52
CA HIS A 162 -22.34 -14.46 -2.18
C HIS A 162 -23.44 -13.99 -1.20
N GLY A 163 -23.87 -14.86 -0.28
CA GLY A 163 -24.85 -14.53 0.75
C GLY A 163 -24.33 -13.45 1.71
N PRO A 164 -23.19 -13.68 2.39
CA PRO A 164 -22.58 -12.69 3.28
C PRO A 164 -22.35 -11.32 2.63
N ALA A 165 -21.88 -11.27 1.38
CA ALA A 165 -21.66 -10.01 0.67
C ALA A 165 -22.98 -9.25 0.47
N ARG A 166 -24.06 -9.95 0.12
CA ARG A 166 -25.39 -9.36 -0.04
C ARG A 166 -25.93 -8.83 1.28
N ASP A 167 -25.74 -9.56 2.36
CA ASP A 167 -26.20 -9.16 3.69
C ASP A 167 -25.40 -7.94 4.21
N ALA A 168 -24.07 -7.96 4.03
CA ALA A 168 -23.19 -6.85 4.39
C ALA A 168 -23.50 -5.56 3.59
N ARG A 169 -23.91 -5.68 2.32
CA ARG A 169 -24.34 -4.53 1.51
C ARG A 169 -25.53 -3.78 2.11
N GLY A 170 -26.40 -4.46 2.87
CA GLY A 170 -27.54 -3.85 3.54
C GLY A 170 -27.18 -3.08 4.82
N GLN A 171 -25.91 -3.13 5.24
CA GLN A 171 -25.43 -2.48 6.45
C GLN A 171 -24.85 -1.09 6.17
N ASP A 172 -24.47 -0.40 7.23
CA ASP A 172 -23.78 0.89 7.22
C ASP A 172 -22.41 0.77 6.51
N PRO A 173 -22.21 1.41 5.33
CA PRO A 173 -21.01 1.23 4.51
C PRO A 173 -19.71 1.54 5.24
N GLU A 174 -19.69 2.59 6.06
CA GLU A 174 -18.53 3.01 6.83
C GLU A 174 -18.16 1.95 7.88
N LYS A 175 -19.14 1.30 8.50
CA LYS A 175 -18.89 0.22 9.47
C LYS A 175 -18.37 -1.03 8.80
N VAL A 176 -18.92 -1.40 7.64
CA VAL A 176 -18.44 -2.58 6.89
C VAL A 176 -17.02 -2.35 6.38
N ALA A 177 -16.73 -1.15 5.88
CA ALA A 177 -15.39 -0.79 5.43
C ALA A 177 -14.37 -0.86 6.59
N ALA A 178 -14.67 -0.24 7.73
CA ALA A 178 -13.81 -0.30 8.91
C ALA A 178 -13.62 -1.73 9.43
N ALA A 179 -14.69 -2.53 9.47
CA ALA A 179 -14.64 -3.93 9.87
C ALA A 179 -13.72 -4.80 8.99
N LEU A 180 -13.56 -4.43 7.72
CA LEU A 180 -12.71 -5.13 6.75
C LEU A 180 -11.32 -4.47 6.60
N GLY A 181 -11.02 -3.39 7.33
CA GLY A 181 -9.77 -2.64 7.16
C GLY A 181 -9.66 -1.93 5.79
N LEU A 182 -10.79 -1.62 5.15
CA LEU A 182 -10.83 -1.01 3.82
C LEU A 182 -11.43 0.40 3.87
N ASN A 183 -11.18 1.19 2.83
CA ASN A 183 -12.00 2.36 2.54
C ASN A 183 -13.36 1.93 1.95
N VAL A 184 -14.32 2.87 1.91
CA VAL A 184 -15.70 2.58 1.47
C VAL A 184 -15.77 2.11 0.03
N ASP A 185 -14.94 2.64 -0.87
CA ASP A 185 -14.99 2.29 -2.29
C ASP A 185 -14.40 0.91 -2.56
N ASP A 186 -13.27 0.57 -1.93
CA ASP A 186 -12.65 -0.76 -2.00
C ASP A 186 -13.54 -1.82 -1.33
N SER A 187 -14.19 -1.49 -0.21
CA SER A 187 -15.19 -2.36 0.42
C SER A 187 -16.37 -2.62 -0.51
N ARG A 188 -16.91 -1.58 -1.18
CA ARG A 188 -17.98 -1.74 -2.18
C ARG A 188 -17.55 -2.60 -3.35
N ALA A 189 -16.33 -2.42 -3.85
CA ALA A 189 -15.77 -3.24 -4.93
C ALA A 189 -15.65 -4.71 -4.50
N LEU A 190 -15.18 -4.97 -3.27
CA LEU A 190 -15.08 -6.31 -2.70
C LEU A 190 -16.45 -7.00 -2.60
N LEU A 191 -17.43 -6.29 -2.02
CA LEU A 191 -18.80 -6.79 -1.90
C LEU A 191 -19.42 -7.06 -3.27
N ALA A 192 -19.20 -6.17 -4.26
CA ALA A 192 -19.68 -6.37 -5.63
C ALA A 192 -19.06 -7.61 -6.29
N ARG A 193 -17.75 -7.81 -6.12
CA ARG A 193 -17.02 -8.97 -6.65
C ARG A 193 -17.60 -10.30 -6.14
N TYR A 194 -17.81 -10.43 -4.84
CA TYR A 194 -18.36 -11.66 -4.24
C TYR A 194 -19.89 -11.76 -4.39
N GLY A 195 -20.54 -10.61 -4.48
CA GLY A 195 -21.96 -10.46 -4.69
C GLY A 195 -22.45 -10.79 -6.09
N GLY A 196 -21.57 -10.77 -7.09
CA GLY A 196 -21.94 -11.01 -8.48
C GLY A 196 -22.80 -9.90 -9.08
N TRP A 197 -22.63 -8.65 -8.63
CA TRP A 197 -23.32 -7.47 -9.18
C TRP A 197 -22.34 -6.40 -9.66
N SER A 198 -22.83 -5.50 -10.53
CA SER A 198 -22.10 -4.31 -10.96
C SER A 198 -22.04 -3.29 -9.82
N GLN A 199 -20.85 -2.74 -9.55
CA GLN A 199 -20.65 -1.67 -8.56
C GLN A 199 -21.34 -0.34 -8.96
N TYR A 200 -21.79 -0.21 -10.21
CA TYR A 200 -22.43 0.98 -10.77
C TYR A 200 -23.94 0.82 -11.03
N GLY A 201 -24.54 -0.30 -10.62
CA GLY A 201 -25.87 -0.74 -11.06
C GLY A 201 -25.76 -1.81 -12.13
#